data_AF-A0A1G7N8X0-F1
#
_entry.id   AF-A0A1G7N8X0-F1
#
_cell.length_a   1.000
_cell.length_b   1.000
_cell.length_c   1.000
_cell.angle_alpha   90.00
_cell.angle_beta   90.00
_cell.angle_gamma   90.00
#
_symmetry.space_group_name_H-M   'P 1'
#
loop_
_entity.id
_entity.type
_entity.pdbx_description
1 polymer ?
#
loop_
_entity_poly.entity_id
_entity_poly.type
_entity_poly.pdbx_seq_one_letter_code
_entity_poly.pdbx_strand_id
1 'polypeptide(L)' 'MEIIAAPQNIEVIYHNQPVWIEAIDKERSMAEVVILGSKERRSVPVAELEETGFVEEL' A
#
# COMPACT_ATOMS: atom_id res chain seq x y z
N MET A 1 -7.67 26.57 9.30
CA MET A 1 -7.55 25.59 8.20
C MET A 1 -6.58 24.53 8.65
N GLU A 2 -7.09 23.42 9.17
CA GLU A 2 -6.27 22.24 9.42
C GLU A 2 -6.29 21.41 8.14
N ILE A 3 -5.21 21.52 7.36
CA ILE A 3 -4.92 20.51 6.36
C ILE A 3 -4.36 19.35 7.19
N ILE A 4 -5.25 18.44 7.59
CA ILE A 4 -4.85 17.16 8.15
C ILE A 4 -4.03 16.53 7.03
N ALA A 5 -2.71 16.51 7.17
CA ALA A 5 -1.85 15.70 6.34
C ALA A 5 -2.20 14.25 6.69
N ALA A 6 -3.28 13.74 6.08
CA ALA A 6 -3.50 12.32 6.03
C ALA A 6 -2.24 11.77 5.38
N PRO A 7 -1.45 10.91 6.05
CA PRO A 7 -0.43 10.16 5.34
C PRO A 7 -1.17 9.53 4.17
N GLN A 8 -0.70 9.81 2.95
CA GLN A 8 -1.29 9.26 1.74
C GLN A 8 -1.05 7.75 1.80
N ASN A 9 -1.91 7.03 2.51
CA ASN A 9 -1.86 5.59 2.60
C ASN A 9 -2.28 5.10 1.22
N ILE A 10 -1.30 4.59 0.48
CA ILE A 10 -1.53 4.02 -0.85
C ILE A 10 -2.14 2.64 -0.60
N GLU A 11 -3.41 2.49 -0.95
CA GLU A 11 -4.11 1.22 -0.93
C GLU A 11 -3.79 0.41 -2.18
N VAL A 12 -3.27 -0.79 -1.97
CA VAL A 12 -2.88 -1.72 -3.02
C VAL A 12 -3.45 -3.10 -2.73
N ILE A 13 -3.52 -3.95 -3.75
CA ILE A 13 -3.92 -5.35 -3.59
C ILE A 13 -2.67 -6.23 -3.57
N TYR A 14 -2.59 -7.12 -2.60
CA TYR A 14 -1.61 -8.20 -2.54
C TYR A 14 -2.35 -9.54 -2.46
N HIS A 15 -2.20 -10.39 -3.49
CA HIS A 15 -2.89 -11.70 -3.57
C HIS A 15 -4.39 -11.64 -3.28
N ASN A 16 -5.10 -10.69 -3.91
CA ASN A 16 -6.54 -10.46 -3.72
C ASN A 16 -6.94 -10.01 -2.30
N GLN A 17 -5.97 -9.52 -1.50
CA GLN A 17 -6.21 -8.89 -0.20
C GLN A 17 -5.84 -7.40 -0.25
N PRO A 18 -6.71 -6.51 0.23
CA PRO A 18 -6.40 -5.09 0.30
C PRO A 18 -5.40 -4.83 1.43
N VAL A 19 -4.31 -4.11 1.11
CA VAL A 19 -3.22 -3.80 2.03
C VAL A 19 -2.82 -2.32 1.87
N TRP A 20 -2.25 -1.74 2.92
CA TRP A 20 -1.62 -0.42 2.86
C TRP A 20 -0.10 -0.55 2.86
N ILE A 21 0.57 0.23 2.02
CA ILE A 21 2.03 0.32 2.04
C ILE A 21 2.46 1.24 3.18
N GLU A 22 3.25 0.72 4.12
CA GLU A 22 3.87 1.51 5.19
C GLU A 22 5.26 2.03 4.79
N ALA A 23 6.04 1.20 4.08
CA ALA A 23 7.37 1.58 3.60
C ALA A 23 7.76 0.83 2.32
N ILE A 24 8.64 1.42 1.52
CA ILE A 24 9.19 0.80 0.31
C ILE A 24 10.72 0.81 0.41
N ASP A 25 11.32 -0.36 0.39
CA ASP A 25 12.75 -0.57 0.22
C ASP A 25 13.06 -0.72 -1.27
N LYS A 26 13.54 0.37 -1.88
CA LYS A 26 13.90 0.40 -3.30
C LYS A 26 15.19 -0.36 -3.60
N GLU A 27 16.09 -0.51 -2.63
CA GLU A 27 17.35 -1.25 -2.83
C GLU A 27 17.07 -2.75 -2.95
N ARG A 28 16.10 -3.24 -2.19
CA ARG A 28 15.69 -4.66 -2.19
C ARG A 28 14.46 -4.95 -3.04
N SER A 29 13.82 -3.93 -3.60
CA SER A 29 12.54 -4.04 -4.33
C SER A 29 11.44 -4.70 -3.49
N MET A 30 11.40 -4.40 -2.20
CA MET A 30 10.45 -4.92 -1.22
C MET A 30 9.59 -3.78 -0.66
N ALA A 31 8.36 -4.07 -0.28
CA ALA A 31 7.48 -3.16 0.44
C ALA A 31 7.06 -3.80 1.77
N GLU A 32 7.04 -2.99 2.82
CA GLU A 32 6.31 -3.33 4.04
C GLU A 32 4.86 -2.90 3.87
N VAL A 33 3.96 -3.87 4.01
CA VAL A 33 2.52 -3.66 3.90
C VAL A 33 1.80 -4.11 5.17
N VAL A 34 0.70 -3.44 5.49
CA VAL A 34 -0.22 -3.84 6.56
C VAL A 34 -1.54 -4.29 5.94
N ILE A 35 -2.02 -5.46 6.34
CA ILE A 35 -3.27 -6.01 5.82
C ILE A 35 -4.45 -5.23 6.38
N LEU A 36 -5.34 -4.72 5.54
CA LEU A 36 -6.49 -3.96 6.00
C LEU A 36 -7.43 -4.86 6.83
N GLY A 37 -7.76 -4.39 8.04
CA GLY A 37 -8.55 -5.16 9.01
C GLY A 37 -7.74 -6.12 9.89
N SER A 38 -6.43 -6.27 9.64
CA SER A 38 -5.50 -6.97 10.51
C SER A 38 -4.40 -6.02 10.97
N LYS A 39 -3.85 -6.21 12.17
CA LYS A 39 -2.60 -5.51 12.58
C LYS A 39 -1.35 -6.24 12.08
N GLU A 40 -1.52 -7.17 11.17
CA GLU A 40 -0.44 -7.96 10.58
C GLU A 40 0.31 -7.12 9.55
N ARG A 41 1.63 -7.05 9.75
CA ARG A 41 2.58 -6.43 8.83
C ARG A 41 3.36 -7.52 8.11
N ARG A 42 3.56 -7.34 6.81
CA ARG A 42 4.27 -8.28 5.95
C ARG A 42 5.21 -7.54 5.02
N SER A 43 6.39 -8.11 4.80
CA SER A 43 7.29 -7.65 3.75
C SER A 43 7.04 -8.47 2.50
N VAL A 44 6.69 -7.81 1.40
CA VAL A 44 6.31 -8.44 0.13
C VAL A 44 7.08 -7.80 -1.02
N PRO A 45 7.36 -8.54 -2.12
CA PRO A 45 7.98 -7.94 -3.29
C PRO A 45 7.06 -6.88 -3.90
N VAL A 46 7.62 -5.72 -4.29
CA VAL A 46 6.84 -4.64 -4.92
C VAL A 46 6.17 -5.13 -6.21
N ALA A 47 6.81 -6.06 -6.92
CA ALA A 47 6.29 -6.66 -8.15
C ALA A 47 5.03 -7.53 -7.95
N GLU A 48 4.72 -7.94 -6.72
CA GLU A 48 3.49 -8.67 -6.38
C GLU A 48 2.36 -7.75 -5.90
N LEU A 49 2.62 -6.44 -5.80
CA LEU A 49 1.60 -5.46 -5.48
C LEU A 49 0.89 -5.02 -6.76
N GLU A 50 -0.42 -5.16 -6.78
CA GLU A 50 -1.27 -4.62 -7.83
C GLU A 50 -1.82 -3.27 -7.36
N GLU A 51 -1.55 -2.20 -8.12
CA GLU A 51 -2.15 -0.91 -7.86
C GLU A 51 -3.68 -1.05 -7.97
N THR A 52 -4.40 -0.62 -6.92
CA THR A 52 -5.82 -0.33 -7.12
C THR A 52 -5.84 0.91 -7.99
N GLY A 53 -6.12 0.73 -9.29
CA GLY A 53 -6.10 1.84 -10.23
C GLY A 53 -6.89 3.01 -9.65
N PHE A 54 -6.23 4.15 -9.44
CA PHE A 54 -6.95 5.38 -9.21
C PHE A 54 -7.90 5.53 -10.40
N VAL A 55 -9.21 5.54 -10.13
CA VAL A 55 -10.22 5.96 -11.10
C VAL A 55 -9.90 7.41 -11.47
N GLU A 56 -9.13 7.61 -12.54
CA GLU A 56 -9.27 8.83 -13.34
C GLU A 56 -10.66 8.76 -13.94
N GLU A 57 -11.59 9.51 -13.33
CA GLU A 57 -12.88 9.82 -13.92
C GLU A 57 -12.60 10.62 -15.21
N LEU A 58 -13.13 10.09 -16.32
CA LEU A 58 -12.93 10.48 -17.73
C LEU A 58 -13.15 11.97 -18.02
#